data_AF-A0A660YUD0-F1
#
_entry.id   AF-A0A660YUD0-F1
#
_cell.length_a   1.000
_cell.length_b   1.000
_cell.length_c   1.000
_cell.angle_alpha   90.00
_cell.angle_beta   90.00
_cell.angle_gamma   90.00
#
_symmetry.space_group_name_H-M   'P 1'
#
loop_
_entity.id
_entity.type
_entity.pdbx_description
1 polymer ?
#
loop_
_entity_poly.entity_id
_entity_poly.type
_entity_poly.pdbx_seq_one_letter_code
_entity_poly.pdbx_strand_id
1 'polypeptide(L)'
;MNSSHEDEKEVLLRCRRGEKQAFEIIVKKYMKRAYFIALGLVGQHEDALDLSQEAFIRAYRNIKKFQSRTAILPLVLSNPEKSLL
;
A
#
# COMPACT_ATOMS: atom_id res chain seq x y z
N MET A 1 25.03 -5.62 -12.25
CA MET A 1 24.43 -6.31 -11.09
C MET A 1 22.93 -6.07 -11.15
N ASN A 2 22.19 -6.99 -11.78
CA ASN A 2 20.76 -6.81 -12.07
C ASN A 2 19.96 -7.35 -10.89
N SER A 3 19.67 -6.49 -9.93
CA SER A 3 18.85 -6.84 -8.77
C SER A 3 17.85 -5.71 -8.60
N SER A 4 16.58 -5.89 -8.99
CA SER A 4 15.45 -5.05 -8.50
C SER A 4 14.10 -5.24 -9.23
N HIS A 5 13.93 -6.21 -10.12
CA HIS A 5 12.57 -6.63 -10.54
C HIS A 5 12.18 -7.90 -9.78
N GLU A 6 12.03 -7.80 -8.45
CA GLU A 6 11.13 -8.74 -7.79
C GLU A 6 9.73 -8.52 -8.39
N ASP A 7 9.16 -9.57 -8.97
CA ASP A 7 7.81 -9.53 -9.52
C ASP A 7 6.87 -9.06 -8.41
N GLU A 8 6.03 -8.09 -8.73
CA GLU A 8 5.05 -7.52 -7.82
C GLU A 8 4.17 -8.63 -7.18
N LYS A 9 3.95 -9.71 -7.94
CA LYS A 9 3.27 -10.93 -7.47
C LYS A 9 4.05 -11.67 -6.38
N GLU A 10 5.37 -11.77 -6.51
CA GLU A 10 6.22 -12.47 -5.54
C GLU A 10 6.27 -11.70 -4.22
N VAL A 11 6.43 -10.37 -4.28
CA VAL A 11 6.36 -9.50 -3.10
C VAL A 11 5.00 -9.66 -2.38
N LEU A 12 3.91 -9.70 -3.14
CA LEU A 12 2.56 -9.94 -2.59
C LEU A 12 2.41 -11.31 -1.93
N LEU A 13 2.94 -12.37 -2.56
CA LEU A 13 2.92 -13.74 -2.01
C LEU A 13 3.67 -13.80 -0.67
N ARG A 14 4.86 -13.22 -0.62
CA ARG A 14 5.68 -13.14 0.61
C ARG A 14 4.99 -12.33 1.70
N CYS A 15 4.35 -11.21 1.33
CA CYS A 15 3.53 -10.43 2.27
C CYS A 15 2.36 -11.25 2.85
N ARG A 16 1.67 -12.05 2.02
CA ARG A 16 0.59 -12.93 2.49
C ARG A 16 1.07 -14.00 3.45
N ARG A 17 2.30 -14.49 3.27
CA ARG A 17 2.97 -15.41 4.21
C ARG A 17 3.38 -14.74 5.53
N GLY A 18 3.26 -13.42 5.62
CA GLY A 18 3.58 -12.64 6.82
C GLY A 18 5.05 -12.17 6.88
N GLU A 19 5.78 -12.25 5.77
CA GLU A 19 7.15 -11.75 5.70
C GLU A 19 7.17 -10.23 5.77
N LYS A 20 7.54 -9.68 6.93
CA LYS A 20 7.58 -8.22 7.18
C LYS A 20 8.46 -7.48 6.17
N GLN A 21 9.60 -8.06 5.80
CA GLN A 21 10.55 -7.48 4.85
C GLN A 21 9.93 -7.28 3.46
N ALA A 22 9.02 -8.17 3.04
CA ALA A 22 8.32 -8.00 1.77
C ALA A 22 7.38 -6.78 1.79
N PHE A 23 6.75 -6.49 2.93
CA PHE A 23 5.91 -5.32 3.06
C PHE A 23 6.71 -4.01 3.08
N GLU A 24 7.93 -4.04 3.60
CA GLU A 24 8.83 -2.89 3.56
C GLU A 24 9.17 -2.48 2.11
N ILE A 25 9.33 -3.46 1.21
CA ILE A 25 9.53 -3.22 -0.23
C ILE A 25 8.30 -2.49 -0.82
N ILE A 26 7.09 -2.90 -0.43
CA ILE A 26 5.84 -2.25 -0.85
C ILE A 26 5.82 -0.79 -0.39
N VAL A 27 6.09 -0.54 0.90
CA VAL A 27 6.07 0.81 1.47
C VAL A 27 7.09 1.70 0.77
N LYS A 28 8.35 1.26 0.66
CA LYS A 28 9.42 2.03 0.00
C LYS A 28 9.08 2.36 -1.45
N LYS A 29 8.48 1.42 -2.18
CA LYS A 29 8.13 1.60 -3.60
C LYS A 29 6.96 2.55 -3.80
N TYR A 30 5.95 2.53 -2.93
CA TYR A 30 4.70 3.24 -3.16
C TYR A 30 4.48 4.47 -2.25
N MET A 31 5.30 4.68 -1.21
CA MET A 31 5.09 5.77 -0.23
C MET A 31 4.96 7.15 -0.88
N LYS A 32 5.85 7.48 -1.84
CA LYS A 32 5.86 8.78 -2.50
C LYS A 32 4.57 8.99 -3.30
N ARG A 33 4.12 7.95 -4.01
CA ARG A 33 2.90 8.01 -4.83
C ARG A 33 1.64 8.08 -3.95
N ALA A 34 1.59 7.29 -2.87
CA ALA A 34 0.50 7.33 -1.90
C ALA A 34 0.40 8.70 -1.23
N TYR A 35 1.54 9.30 -0.86
CA TYR A 35 1.60 10.65 -0.31
C TYR A 35 1.04 11.71 -1.26
N PHE A 36 1.45 11.73 -2.54
CA PHE A 36 0.92 12.73 -3.48
C PHE A 36 -0.57 12.56 -3.78
N ILE A 37 -1.06 11.31 -3.77
CA ILE A 37 -2.50 11.05 -3.88
C ILE A 37 -3.22 11.57 -2.64
N ALA A 38 -2.72 11.26 -1.44
CA ALA A 38 -3.26 11.78 -0.19
C ALA A 38 -3.27 13.31 -0.17
N LEU A 39 -2.16 13.94 -0.57
CA LEU A 39 -2.02 15.40 -0.67
C LEU A 39 -3.07 16.02 -1.61
N GLY A 40 -3.36 15.38 -2.74
CA GLY A 40 -4.43 15.81 -3.65
C GLY A 40 -5.83 15.69 -3.05
N LEU A 41 -6.03 14.84 -2.03
CA LEU A 41 -7.32 14.64 -1.36
C LEU A 41 -7.53 15.60 -0.19
N VAL A 42 -6.50 15.86 0.62
CA VAL A 42 -6.63 16.65 1.85
C VAL A 42 -6.06 18.07 1.74
N GLY A 43 -5.20 18.34 0.76
CA GLY A 43 -4.63 19.67 0.52
C GLY A 43 -3.66 20.18 1.59
N GLN A 44 -3.34 19.38 2.61
CA GLN A 44 -2.42 19.71 3.71
C GLN A 44 -1.34 18.62 3.85
N HIS A 45 -0.11 19.05 4.13
CA HIS A 45 1.04 18.14 4.17
C HIS A 45 0.98 17.15 5.34
N GLU A 46 0.63 17.61 6.54
CA GLU A 46 0.55 16.77 7.74
C GLU A 46 -0.53 15.70 7.60
N ASP A 47 -1.75 16.11 7.23
CA ASP A 47 -2.85 15.19 6.97
C ASP A 47 -2.54 14.18 5.85
N ALA A 48 -1.77 14.58 4.84
CA ALA A 48 -1.37 13.69 3.75
C ALA A 48 -0.37 12.63 4.20
N LEU A 49 0.57 12.99 5.09
CA LEU A 49 1.49 12.04 5.71
C LEU A 49 0.71 11.02 6.54
N ASP A 50 -0.17 11.49 7.42
CA ASP A 50 -0.97 10.63 8.29
C ASP A 50 -1.89 9.71 7.49
N LEU A 51 -2.60 10.25 6.51
CA LEU A 51 -3.49 9.47 5.64
C LEU A 51 -2.73 8.40 4.86
N SER A 52 -1.58 8.76 4.29
CA SER A 52 -0.77 7.80 3.53
C SER A 52 -0.17 6.70 4.41
N GLN A 53 0.23 7.01 5.66
CA GLN A 53 0.71 6.01 6.61
C GLN A 53 -0.41 5.07 7.06
N GLU A 54 -1.57 5.62 7.44
CA GLU A 54 -2.72 4.83 7.87
C GLU A 54 -3.19 3.89 6.75
N ALA A 55 -3.14 4.32 5.50
CA ALA A 55 -3.39 3.49 4.33
C ALA A 55 -2.46 2.25 4.27
N PHE A 56 -1.15 2.41 4.50
CA PHE A 56 -0.24 1.26 4.57
C PHE A 56 -0.48 0.37 5.79
N ILE A 57 -0.81 0.93 6.96
CA ILE A 57 -1.13 0.15 8.16
C ILE A 57 -2.38 -0.72 7.91
N ARG A 58 -3.43 -0.14 7.31
CA ARG A 58 -4.65 -0.86 6.92
C ARG A 58 -4.35 -1.94 5.89
N ALA A 59 -3.53 -1.64 4.87
CA ALA A 59 -3.10 -2.62 3.88
C ALA A 59 -2.36 -3.80 4.52
N TYR A 60 -1.42 -3.54 5.45
CA TYR A 60 -0.69 -4.58 6.17
C TYR A 60 -1.62 -5.48 6.99
N ARG A 61 -2.55 -4.88 7.74
CA ARG A 61 -3.53 -5.62 8.57
C ARG A 61 -4.46 -6.50 7.73
N ASN A 62 -4.78 -6.08 6.50
CA ASN A 62 -5.71 -6.78 5.63
C ASN A 62 -5.04 -7.64 4.54
N ILE A 63 -3.71 -7.64 4.43
CA ILE A 63 -3.00 -8.31 3.34
C ILE A 63 -3.29 -9.81 3.24
N LYS A 64 -3.56 -10.46 4.38
CA LYS A 64 -3.94 -11.89 4.46
C LYS A 64 -5.37 -12.16 4.01
N LYS A 65 -6.27 -11.18 4.15
CA LYS A 65 -7.70 -11.27 3.80
C LYS A 65 -7.97 -10.85 2.35
N PHE A 66 -7.05 -10.11 1.73
CA PHE A 66 -7.19 -9.67 0.35
C PHE A 66 -7.02 -10.85 -0.63
N GLN A 67 -8.13 -11.33 -1.19
CA GLN A 67 -8.16 -12.35 -2.25
C GLN A 67 -7.91 -11.78 -3.66
N SER A 68 -7.79 -10.46 -3.80
CA SER A 68 -7.74 -9.82 -5.10
C SER A 68 -6.47 -10.19 -5.88
N ARG A 69 -6.62 -10.43 -7.19
CA ARG A 69 -5.54 -10.65 -8.18
C ARG A 69 -4.87 -9.34 -8.63
N THR A 70 -5.23 -8.21 -8.04
CA THR A 70 -4.95 -6.87 -8.56
C THR A 70 -3.73 -6.22 -7.90
N ALA A 71 -3.14 -5.25 -8.61
CA ALA A 71 -1.92 -4.50 -8.30
C ALA A 71 -1.87 -3.91 -6.87
N ILE A 72 -0.65 -3.63 -6.37
CA ILE A 72 -0.40 -3.20 -4.99
C ILE A 72 -0.90 -1.78 -4.69
N LEU A 73 -0.88 -0.89 -5.68
CA LEU A 73 -1.30 0.49 -5.46
C LEU A 73 -2.80 0.62 -5.09
N PRO A 74 -3.74 -0.05 -5.79
CA PRO A 74 -5.12 -0.16 -5.35
C PRO A 74 -5.30 -0.76 -3.94
N LEU A 75 -4.43 -1.69 -3.51
CA LEU A 75 -4.49 -2.27 -2.16
C LEU A 75 -4.26 -1.21 -1.08
N VAL A 76 -3.28 -0.32 -1.29
CA VAL A 76 -2.96 0.75 -0.34
C VAL A 76 -4.10 1.76 -0.26
N LEU A 77 -4.71 2.09 -1.40
CA LEU A 77 -5.71 3.17 -1.49
C LEU A 77 -7.15 2.69 -1.26
N SER A 78 -7.38 1.38 -1.21
CA SER A 78 -8.70 0.79 -0.98
C SER A 78 -9.23 1.20 0.40
N ASN A 79 -10.25 2.05 0.38
CA ASN A 79 -10.94 2.55 1.56
C ASN A 79 -12.34 1.87 1.60
N PRO A 80 -12.55 0.79 2.39
CA PRO A 80 -13.84 0.09 2.41
C PRO A 80 -14.97 0.92 3.04
N GLU A 81 -14.66 2.08 3.63
CA GLU A 81 -15.60 2.87 4.44
C GLU A 81 -16.22 4.06 3.68
N LYS A 82 -15.86 4.29 2.41
CA LYS A 82 -16.45 5.34 1.56
C LYS A 82 -17.17 4.77 0.34
N SER A 83 -18.04 3.77 0.56
CA SER A 83 -19.02 3.33 -0.45
C SER A 83 -20.44 3.84 -0.17
N LEU A 84 -20.63 4.73 0.80
CA LEU A 84 -21.86 5.49 0.96
C LEU A 84 -21.50 6.96 1.12
N LEU A 85 -21.52 7.68 0.00
CA LEU A 85 -22.04 9.04 -0.18
C LEU A 85 -22.03 9.33 -1.68
#